data_AF-A0AAD5IM29-F1
#
_entry.id   AF-A0AAD5IM29-F1
#
_cell.length_a   1.000
_cell.length_b   1.000
_cell.length_c   1.000
_cell.angle_alpha   90.00
_cell.angle_beta   90.00
_cell.angle_gamma   90.00
#
_symmetry.space_group_name_H-M   'P 1'
#
loop_
_entity.id
_entity.type
_entity.pdbx_description
1 polymer ?
#
loop_
_entity_poly.entity_id
_entity_poly.type
_entity_poly.pdbx_seq_one_letter_code
_entity_poly.pdbx_strand_id
1 'polypeptide(L)'
;MTLWNKLEELYVRKTGNNKLFLIKQMMDLKYKDEAPLLDHLNTYQGILNQLAGMGIKFDDEIQALWLLITLPNYWEIFRSSLSNSATNGVITMDLAKGNLLNKEMRRKT
;
A
#
# COMPACT_ATOMS: atom_id res chain seq x y z
N MET A 1 -1.30 39.13 2.73
CA MET A 1 -1.18 37.67 2.47
C MET A 1 0.29 37.37 2.19
N THR A 2 0.96 36.58 3.02
CA THR A 2 2.40 36.27 2.87
C THR A 2 2.61 35.05 1.97
N LEU A 3 3.82 34.89 1.42
CA LEU A 3 4.22 33.69 0.68
C LEU A 3 4.04 32.42 1.53
N TRP A 4 4.30 32.52 2.84
CA TRP A 4 4.07 31.48 3.83
C TRP A 4 2.60 31.07 3.90
N ASN A 5 1.66 32.02 3.98
CA ASN A 5 0.24 31.68 4.01
C ASN A 5 -0.22 31.01 2.72
N LYS A 6 0.38 31.34 1.56
CA LYS A 6 0.09 30.69 0.27
C LYS A 6 0.65 29.27 0.19
N LEU A 7 1.87 29.06 0.69
CA LEU A 7 2.49 27.73 0.78
C LEU A 7 1.73 26.83 1.75
N GLU A 8 1.38 27.36 2.92
CA GLU A 8 0.53 26.71 3.89
C GLU A 8 -0.84 26.42 3.30
N GLU A 9 -1.47 27.36 2.57
CA GLU A 9 -2.72 27.09 1.83
C GLU A 9 -2.55 25.99 0.77
N LEU A 10 -1.44 25.94 0.03
CA LEU A 10 -1.18 24.91 -0.99
C LEU A 10 -0.91 23.53 -0.37
N TYR A 11 -0.27 23.51 0.81
CA TYR A 11 0.05 22.30 1.57
C TYR A 11 -1.18 21.78 2.35
N VAL A 12 -1.96 22.69 2.95
CA VAL A 12 -3.26 22.45 3.60
C VAL A 12 -4.35 22.19 2.57
N ARG A 13 -4.20 22.70 1.34
CA ARG A 13 -4.91 22.20 0.17
C ARG A 13 -4.43 20.79 -0.13
N LYS A 14 -5.02 19.88 0.64
CA LYS A 14 -5.65 18.63 0.23
C LYS A 14 -6.49 18.83 -1.05
N THR A 15 -5.91 19.36 -2.12
CA THR A 15 -6.60 19.60 -3.38
C THR A 15 -7.12 18.25 -3.88
N GLY A 16 -8.24 18.28 -4.60
CA GLY A 16 -8.70 17.11 -5.34
C GLY A 16 -7.58 16.51 -6.21
N ASN A 17 -6.71 17.35 -6.77
CA ASN A 17 -5.56 16.95 -7.59
C ASN A 17 -4.50 16.15 -6.81
N ASN A 18 -4.14 16.57 -5.59
CA ASN A 18 -3.17 15.82 -4.77
C ASN A 18 -3.74 14.47 -4.33
N LYS A 19 -5.02 14.43 -3.95
CA LYS A 19 -5.72 13.18 -3.65
C LYS A 19 -5.77 12.26 -4.88
N LEU A 20 -6.15 12.81 -6.04
CA LEU A 20 -6.20 12.08 -7.31
C LEU A 20 -4.82 11.53 -7.69
N PHE A 21 -3.77 12.33 -7.54
CA PHE A 21 -2.40 11.92 -7.83
C PHE A 21 -1.95 10.77 -6.92
N LEU A 22 -2.22 10.82 -5.62
CA LEU A 22 -1.88 9.76 -4.68
C LEU A 22 -2.70 8.49 -4.92
N ILE A 23 -4.00 8.60 -5.21
CA ILE A 23 -4.83 7.45 -5.59
C ILE A 23 -4.30 6.80 -6.87
N LYS A 24 -3.96 7.61 -7.88
CA LYS A 24 -3.35 7.10 -9.12
C LYS A 24 -2.04 6.36 -8.84
N GLN A 25 -1.15 6.95 -8.04
CA GLN A 25 0.09 6.27 -7.63
C GLN A 25 -0.18 4.94 -6.91
N MET A 26 -1.17 4.90 -6.02
CA MET A 26 -1.56 3.68 -5.31
C MET A 26 -2.07 2.59 -6.28
N MET A 27 -2.85 2.97 -7.29
CA MET A 27 -3.39 2.05 -8.31
C MET A 27 -2.28 1.53 -9.24
N ASP A 28 -1.35 2.40 -9.60
CA ASP A 28 -0.24 2.10 -10.51
C ASP A 28 0.92 1.38 -9.81
N LEU A 29 0.95 1.34 -8.48
CA LEU A 29 1.99 0.70 -7.70
C LEU A 29 2.01 -0.82 -7.95
N LYS A 30 3.15 -1.31 -8.45
CA LYS A 30 3.42 -2.73 -8.70
C LYS A 30 4.74 -3.13 -8.08
N TYR A 31 4.74 -4.24 -7.36
CA TYR A 31 5.97 -4.85 -6.88
C TYR A 31 6.76 -5.43 -8.05
N LYS A 32 8.07 -5.22 -8.07
CA LYS A 32 9.00 -5.79 -9.05
C LYS A 32 9.95 -6.69 -8.27
N ASP A 33 10.06 -7.97 -8.62
CA ASP A 33 10.90 -8.95 -7.89
C ASP A 33 12.39 -8.56 -7.82
N GLU A 34 12.84 -7.64 -8.68
CA GLU A 34 14.21 -7.11 -8.69
C GLU A 34 14.50 -6.14 -7.53
N ALA A 35 13.45 -5.56 -6.93
CA ALA A 35 13.57 -4.64 -5.80
C ALA A 35 13.31 -5.37 -4.46
N PRO A 36 13.92 -4.94 -3.35
CA PRO A 36 13.60 -5.47 -2.03
C PRO A 36 12.11 -5.31 -1.71
N LEU A 37 11.45 -6.37 -1.22
CA LEU A 37 10.03 -6.30 -0.86
C LEU A 37 9.77 -5.26 0.24
N LEU A 38 10.75 -5.06 1.13
CA LEU A 38 10.68 -4.06 2.17
C LEU A 38 10.54 -2.63 1.60
N ASP A 39 11.25 -2.31 0.52
CA ASP A 39 11.16 -1.00 -0.12
C ASP A 39 9.78 -0.78 -0.74
N HIS A 40 9.20 -1.83 -1.32
CA HIS A 40 7.83 -1.81 -1.82
C HIS A 40 6.82 -1.60 -0.69
N LEU A 41 6.95 -2.32 0.43
CA LEU A 41 6.08 -2.16 1.61
C LEU A 41 6.18 -0.75 2.21
N ASN A 42 7.39 -0.18 2.26
CA ASN A 42 7.61 1.18 2.74
C ASN A 42 6.96 2.22 1.81
N THR A 43 7.11 2.05 0.49
CA THR A 43 6.46 2.91 -0.50
C THR A 43 4.94 2.85 -0.38
N TYR A 44 4.39 1.64 -0.29
CA TYR A 44 2.96 1.38 -0.09
C TYR A 44 2.42 2.08 1.17
N GLN A 45 3.08 1.88 2.32
CA GLN A 45 2.71 2.52 3.57
C GLN A 45 2.85 4.05 3.52
N GLY A 46 3.87 4.56 2.83
CA GLY A 46 4.08 5.99 2.63
C GLY A 46 2.91 6.66 1.90
N ILE A 47 2.39 6.02 0.85
CA ILE A 47 1.22 6.53 0.10
C ILE A 47 -0.03 6.51 1.00
N LEU A 48 -0.27 5.43 1.74
CA LEU A 48 -1.39 5.34 2.69
C LEU A 48 -1.32 6.42 3.77
N ASN A 49 -0.14 6.66 4.33
CA ASN A 49 0.05 7.70 5.36
C ASN A 49 -0.24 9.11 4.81
N GLN A 50 0.19 9.39 3.57
CA GLN A 50 -0.13 10.66 2.90
C GLN A 50 -1.63 10.81 2.65
N LEU A 51 -2.30 9.77 2.15
CA LEU A 51 -3.75 9.76 1.95
C LEU A 51 -4.49 9.97 3.28
N ALA A 52 -4.06 9.30 4.35
CA ALA A 52 -4.61 9.46 5.70
C ALA A 52 -4.44 10.89 6.22
N GLY A 53 -3.27 11.50 6.02
CA GLY A 53 -3.02 12.92 6.33
C GLY A 53 -3.96 13.87 5.56
N MET A 54 -4.39 13.47 4.36
CA MET A 54 -5.38 14.18 3.55
C MET A 54 -6.85 13.83 3.87
N GLY A 55 -7.08 13.00 4.90
CA GLY A 55 -8.41 12.60 5.36
C GLY A 55 -9.04 11.44 4.58
N ILE A 56 -8.28 10.74 3.74
CA ILE A 56 -8.71 9.51 3.07
C ILE A 56 -8.12 8.34 3.85
N LYS A 57 -8.99 7.57 4.52
CA LYS A 57 -8.60 6.35 5.24
C LYS A 57 -9.29 5.17 4.57
N PHE A 58 -8.56 4.06 4.48
CA PHE A 58 -9.09 2.79 4.02
C PHE A 58 -9.15 1.83 5.19
N ASP A 59 -10.14 0.95 5.19
CA ASP A 59 -10.20 -0.13 6.16
C ASP A 59 -8.98 -1.04 6.03
N ASP A 60 -8.56 -1.64 7.14
CA ASP A 60 -7.35 -2.48 7.19
C ASP A 60 -7.40 -3.61 6.15
N GLU A 61 -8.56 -4.24 5.98
CA GLU A 61 -8.76 -5.29 4.99
C GLU A 61 -8.60 -4.79 3.56
N ILE A 62 -9.11 -3.60 3.24
CA ILE A 62 -8.94 -2.99 1.91
C ILE A 62 -7.47 -2.69 1.66
N GLN A 63 -6.74 -2.20 2.66
CA GLN A 63 -5.30 -2.00 2.56
C GLN A 63 -4.58 -3.33 2.31
N ALA A 64 -4.98 -4.41 2.98
CA ALA A 64 -4.34 -5.72 2.83
C ALA A 64 -4.59 -6.32 1.45
N LEU A 65 -5.84 -6.29 0.98
CA LEU A 65 -6.22 -6.78 -0.34
C LEU A 65 -5.52 -6.00 -1.46
N TRP A 66 -5.45 -4.68 -1.36
CA TRP A 66 -4.76 -3.86 -2.35
C TRP A 66 -3.26 -4.15 -2.39
N LEU A 67 -2.61 -4.36 -1.24
CA LEU A 67 -1.22 -4.81 -1.20
C LEU A 67 -1.03 -6.11 -2.01
N LEU A 68 -1.93 -7.09 -1.88
CA LEU A 68 -1.87 -8.33 -2.65
C LEU A 68 -2.09 -8.11 -4.16
N ILE A 69 -2.88 -7.10 -4.56
CA ILE A 69 -3.09 -6.73 -5.97
C ILE A 69 -1.83 -6.08 -6.59
N THR A 70 -0.96 -5.47 -5.78
CA THR A 70 0.31 -4.91 -6.26
C THR A 70 1.33 -5.98 -6.66
N LEU A 71 1.15 -7.22 -6.19
CA LEU A 71 2.06 -8.32 -6.47
C LEU A 71 1.95 -8.79 -7.94
N PRO A 72 3.06 -9.21 -8.56
CA PRO A 72 3.05 -9.79 -9.91
C PRO A 72 2.22 -11.05 -10.02
N ASN A 73 1.78 -11.38 -11.24
CA ASN A 73 0.88 -12.52 -11.49
C ASN A 73 1.43 -13.87 -10.99
N TYR A 74 2.74 -14.10 -11.03
CA TYR A 74 3.34 -15.35 -10.51
C TYR A 74 3.25 -15.49 -8.97
N TRP A 75 2.73 -14.50 -8.25
CA TRP A 75 2.34 -14.60 -6.84
C TRP A 75 0.90 -15.08 -6.64
N GLU A 76 0.16 -15.45 -7.70
CA GLU A 76 -1.23 -15.89 -7.61
C GLU A 76 -1.46 -17.04 -6.62
N ILE A 77 -0.63 -18.09 -6.68
CA ILE A 77 -0.71 -19.23 -5.75
C ILE A 77 -0.54 -18.77 -4.30
N PHE A 78 0.34 -17.79 -4.05
CA PHE A 78 0.50 -17.21 -2.72
C PHE A 78 -0.75 -16.45 -2.27
N ARG A 79 -1.35 -15.64 -3.15
CA ARG A 79 -2.59 -14.91 -2.84
C ARG A 79 -3.71 -15.88 -2.45
N SER A 80 -3.93 -16.93 -3.26
CA SER A 80 -4.94 -17.95 -2.98
C SER A 80 -4.67 -18.70 -1.67
N SER A 81 -3.43 -19.09 -1.41
CA SER A 81 -3.06 -19.75 -0.14
C SER A 81 -3.29 -18.85 1.07
N LEU A 82 -2.96 -17.56 0.96
CA LEU A 82 -3.15 -16.58 2.02
C LEU A 82 -4.64 -16.38 2.32
N SER A 83 -5.45 -16.15 1.27
CA SER A 83 -6.91 -16.02 1.39
C SER A 83 -7.55 -17.25 2.05
N ASN A 84 -7.12 -18.46 1.69
CA ASN A 84 -7.63 -19.70 2.28
C ASN A 84 -7.21 -19.89 3.74
N SER A 85 -6.08 -19.30 4.15
CA SER A 85 -5.58 -19.37 5.53
C SER A 85 -6.16 -18.30 6.46
N ALA A 86 -6.82 -17.28 5.89
CA ALA A 86 -7.39 -16.17 6.64
C ALA A 86 -8.54 -16.64 7.53
N THR A 87 -8.43 -16.39 8.83
CA THR A 87 -9.50 -16.72 9.78
C THR A 87 -10.75 -15.91 9.43
N ASN A 88 -11.89 -16.58 9.30
CA ASN A 88 -13.16 -15.98 8.88
C ASN A 88 -13.13 -15.26 7.51
N GLY A 89 -12.13 -15.56 6.67
CA GLY A 89 -11.97 -14.94 5.35
C GLY A 89 -11.45 -13.50 5.35
N VAL A 90 -11.14 -12.93 6.52
CA VAL A 90 -10.69 -11.53 6.64
C VAL A 90 -9.16 -11.47 6.58
N ILE A 91 -8.63 -10.70 5.63
CA ILE A 91 -7.18 -10.50 5.50
C ILE A 91 -6.79 -9.18 6.14
N THR A 92 -5.98 -9.21 7.20
CA THR A 92 -5.45 -8.00 7.84
C THR A 92 -4.09 -7.61 7.27
N MET A 93 -3.70 -6.34 7.44
CA MET A 93 -2.38 -5.87 7.00
C MET A 93 -1.23 -6.62 7.66
N ASP A 94 -1.36 -6.94 8.95
CA ASP A 94 -0.35 -7.69 9.69
C ASP A 94 -0.18 -9.11 9.15
N LEU A 95 -1.29 -9.78 8.84
CA LEU A 95 -1.28 -11.11 8.22
C LEU A 95 -0.63 -11.04 6.84
N ALA A 96 -0.99 -10.05 6.02
CA ALA A 96 -0.44 -9.89 4.67
C ALA A 96 1.08 -9.60 4.71
N LYS A 97 1.52 -8.62 5.49
CA LYS A 97 2.94 -8.25 5.63
C LYS A 97 3.78 -9.41 6.17
N GLY A 98 3.31 -10.08 7.23
CA GLY A 98 4.04 -11.20 7.85
C GLY A 98 4.25 -12.37 6.87
N ASN A 99 3.21 -12.75 6.13
CA ASN A 99 3.31 -13.81 5.13
C ASN A 99 4.17 -13.43 3.93
N LEU A 100 4.11 -12.17 3.51
CA LEU A 100 4.93 -11.62 2.42
C LEU A 100 6.43 -11.70 2.76
N LEU A 101 6.81 -11.21 3.93
CA LEU A 101 8.20 -11.24 4.41
C LEU A 101 8.71 -12.67 4.58
N ASN A 102 7.89 -13.57 5.15
CA ASN A 102 8.22 -14.99 5.27
C ASN A 102 8.48 -15.65 3.91
N LYS A 103 7.68 -15.31 2.89
CA LYS A 103 7.87 -15.85 1.54
C LYS A 103 9.13 -15.29 0.87
N GLU A 104 9.45 -14.01 1.08
CA GLU A 104 10.69 -13.42 0.56
C GLU A 104 11.93 -14.10 1.18
N MET A 105 11.95 -14.33 2.49
CA MET A 105 13.04 -15.04 3.16
C MET A 105 13.26 -16.44 2.56
N ARG A 106 12.19 -17.20 2.33
CA ARG A 106 12.26 -18.55 1.72
C ARG A 106 12.75 -18.57 0.27
N ARG A 107 12.71 -17.44 -0.45
CA ARG A 107 13.20 -17.33 -1.83
C ARG A 107 14.68 -16.98 -1.90
N LYS A 108 15.23 -16.36 -0.84
CA LYS A 108 16.63 -15.95 -0.76
C LYS A 108 17.55 -17.01 -0.15
N THR A 109 16.97 -18.11 0.37
CA THR A 109 17.67 -19.31 0.84
C THR A 109 17.70 -20.36 -0.26
#